data_AF-A0A522XUJ8-F1
#
_entry.id   AF-A0A522XUJ8-F1
#
_cell.length_a   1.000
_cell.length_b   1.000
_cell.length_c   1.000
_cell.angle_alpha   90.00
_cell.angle_beta   90.00
_cell.angle_gamma   90.00
#
_symmetry.space_group_name_H-M   'P 1'
#
loop_
_entity.id
_entity.type
_entity.pdbx_description
1 polymer ?
#
loop_
_entity_poly.entity_id
_entity_poly.type
_entity_poly.pdbx_seq_one_letter_code
_entity_poly.pdbx_strand_id
1 'polypeptide(L)' 'MRLSSESFEHRQRLPAEFAAGTRTTEGVGFGANRNPHLRWDDAPSSTRSFALVCIDPDAPTVPDMVGRDDVRIPVEQPRC' A
#
# COMPACT_ATOMS: atom_id res chain seq x y z
N MET A 1 19.10 -4.63 -9.32
CA MET A 1 17.75 -4.06 -9.56
C MET A 1 17.41 -3.07 -8.48
N ARG A 2 16.93 -1.90 -8.88
CA ARG A 2 16.49 -0.81 -8.01
C ARG A 2 15.09 -0.37 -8.40
N LEU A 3 14.26 -0.01 -7.43
CA LEU A 3 12.93 0.59 -7.63
C LEU A 3 12.92 1.98 -6.98
N SER A 4 12.41 2.98 -7.69
CA SER A 4 12.27 4.35 -7.21
C SER A 4 10.92 4.97 -7.63
N SER A 5 10.55 6.06 -6.97
CA SER A 5 9.33 6.81 -7.23
C SER A 5 9.58 8.31 -7.08
N GLU A 6 8.95 9.12 -7.93
CA GLU A 6 8.84 10.58 -7.74
C GLU A 6 7.56 10.95 -6.98
N SER A 7 6.68 9.96 -6.74
CA SER A 7 5.39 10.14 -6.08
C SER A 7 5.50 10.00 -4.56
N PHE A 8 6.42 9.19 -4.04
CA PHE A 8 6.61 9.00 -2.60
C PHE A 8 7.99 8.42 -2.29
N GLU A 9 8.45 8.61 -1.06
CA GLU A 9 9.71 8.07 -0.56
C GLU A 9 9.51 6.76 0.22
N HIS A 10 10.54 5.90 0.22
CA HIS A 10 10.51 4.64 0.97
C HIS A 10 10.26 4.89 2.47
N ARG A 11 9.28 4.18 3.03
CA ARG A 11 8.82 4.28 4.45
C ARG A 11 8.24 5.62 4.86
N GLN A 12 7.95 6.50 3.90
CA GLN A 12 7.17 7.71 4.16
C GLN A 12 5.68 7.44 3.95
N ARG A 13 4.86 8.38 4.44
CA ARG A 13 3.41 8.33 4.25
C ARG A 13 3.08 8.38 2.76
N LEU A 14 2.20 7.50 2.31
CA LEU A 14 1.64 7.56 0.96
C LEU A 14 0.77 8.82 0.81
N PRO A 15 1.02 9.69 -0.19
CA PRO A 15 0.17 10.85 -0.46
C PRO A 15 -1.28 10.45 -0.76
N ALA A 16 -2.22 11.32 -0.37
CA ALA A 16 -3.66 11.09 -0.51
C ALA A 16 -4.11 10.87 -1.97
N GLU A 17 -3.37 11.40 -2.94
CA GLU A 17 -3.61 11.18 -4.37
C GLU A 17 -3.50 9.71 -4.78
N PHE A 18 -2.59 8.96 -4.14
CA PHE A 18 -2.34 7.55 -4.46
C PHE A 18 -3.06 6.58 -3.52
N ALA A 19 -3.78 7.09 -2.53
CA ALA A 19 -4.51 6.28 -1.56
C ALA A 19 -5.98 6.10 -1.97
N ALA A 20 -6.53 4.91 -1.73
CA ALA A 20 -7.97 4.66 -1.87
C ALA A 20 -8.78 5.33 -0.75
N GLY A 21 -8.21 5.42 0.47
CA GLY A 21 -8.84 6.03 1.63
C GLY A 21 -8.01 7.18 2.19
N THR A 22 -8.66 8.27 2.60
CA THR A 22 -8.02 9.47 3.17
C THR A 22 -8.73 9.89 4.46
N ARG A 23 -8.00 10.56 5.36
CA ARG A 23 -8.60 11.11 6.59
C ARG A 23 -9.33 12.41 6.25
N THR A 24 -10.59 12.50 6.68
CA THR A 24 -11.45 13.69 6.57
C THR A 24 -11.83 14.19 7.97
N THR A 25 -12.52 15.33 8.04
CA THR A 25 -13.11 15.84 9.30
C THR A 25 -14.19 14.92 9.89
N GLU A 26 -14.78 14.06 9.07
CA GLU A 26 -15.86 13.15 9.42
C GLU A 26 -15.38 11.70 9.60
N GLY A 27 -14.07 11.45 9.48
CA GLY A 27 -13.47 10.12 9.64
C GLY A 27 -12.58 9.72 8.47
N VAL A 28 -12.97 8.66 7.76
CA VAL A 28 -12.27 8.15 6.57
C VAL A 28 -13.18 8.30 5.36
N GLY A 29 -12.68 8.97 4.32
CA GLY A 29 -13.34 9.11 3.01
C GLY A 29 -12.52 8.49 1.88
N PHE A 30 -13.01 8.60 0.64
CA PHE A 30 -12.30 8.11 -0.53
C PHE A 30 -11.22 9.10 -1.02
N GLY A 31 -10.08 8.58 -1.43
CA GLY A 31 -9.03 9.31 -2.14
C GLY A 31 -9.13 9.15 -3.65
N ALA A 32 -8.20 9.77 -4.39
CA ALA A 32 -8.20 9.73 -5.85
C ALA A 32 -7.78 8.36 -6.42
N ASN A 33 -7.18 7.50 -5.58
CA ASN A 33 -6.84 6.12 -5.91
C ASN A 33 -6.08 6.01 -7.24
N ARG A 34 -5.08 6.86 -7.44
CA ARG A 34 -4.18 6.83 -8.61
C ARG A 34 -2.99 5.93 -8.33
N ASN A 35 -2.45 5.30 -9.37
CA ASN A 35 -1.20 4.56 -9.24
C ASN A 35 -0.04 5.56 -9.12
N PRO A 36 0.89 5.39 -8.16
CA PRO A 36 2.07 6.22 -8.06
C PRO A 36 3.03 5.96 -9.22
N HIS A 37 3.90 6.93 -9.51
CA HIS A 37 5.04 6.72 -10.39
C HIS A 37 5.93 5.61 -9.81
N LEU A 38 6.36 4.68 -10.66
CA LEU A 38 7.32 3.64 -10.32
C LEU A 38 8.30 3.49 -11.47
N ARG A 39 9.60 3.54 -11.17
CA ARG A 39 10.69 3.31 -12.11
C ARG A 39 11.63 2.27 -11.55
N TRP A 40 12.10 1.36 -12.39
CA TRP A 40 13.16 0.44 -12.02
C TRP A 40 14.32 0.46 -13.00
N ASP A 41 15.51 0.14 -12.50
CA ASP A 41 16.74 -0.02 -13.27
C ASP A 41 17.53 -1.24 -12.79
N ASP A 42 18.58 -1.59 -13.53
CA ASP A 42 19.55 -2.61 -13.14
C ASP A 42 18.91 -4.02 -12.93
N ALA A 43 17.93 -4.37 -13.77
CA ALA A 43 17.38 -5.72 -13.78
C ALA A 43 18.41 -6.73 -14.32
N PRO A 44 18.49 -7.96 -13.79
CA PRO A 44 19.36 -9.00 -14.35
C PRO A 44 19.14 -9.19 -15.85
N SER A 45 20.21 -9.41 -16.62
CA SER A 45 20.14 -9.53 -18.09
C SER A 45 19.25 -10.69 -18.58
N SER A 46 19.04 -11.72 -17.74
CA SER A 46 18.16 -12.85 -18.03
C SER A 46 16.69 -12.60 -17.68
N THR A 47 16.31 -11.38 -17.25
CA THR A 47 14.93 -11.04 -16.90
C THR A 47 14.02 -11.13 -18.11
N ARG A 48 12.94 -11.92 -18.01
CA ARG A 48 11.97 -12.14 -19.09
C ARG A 48 10.65 -11.39 -18.91
N SER A 49 10.35 -10.98 -17.68
CA SER A 49 9.10 -10.33 -17.30
C SER A 49 9.24 -9.64 -15.94
N PHE A 50 8.32 -8.71 -15.66
CA PHE A 50 8.18 -8.06 -14.36
C PHE A 50 6.75 -8.24 -13.83
N ALA A 51 6.61 -8.26 -12.51
CA ALA A 51 5.32 -8.16 -11.83
C ALA A 51 5.42 -7.06 -10.77
N LEU A 52 4.37 -6.26 -10.62
CA LEU A 52 4.25 -5.25 -9.57
C LEU A 52 3.13 -5.66 -8.63
N VAL A 53 3.44 -5.69 -7.34
CA VAL A 53 2.48 -6.05 -6.28
C VAL A 53 2.55 -4.98 -5.20
N CYS A 54 1.38 -4.47 -4.81
CA CYS A 54 1.22 -3.60 -3.65
C CYS A 54 0.61 -4.45 -2.53
N ILE A 55 1.31 -4.60 -1.41
CA ILE A 55 0.90 -5.45 -0.29
C ILE A 55 0.82 -4.56 0.95
N ASP A 56 -0.35 -4.56 1.59
CA ASP A 56 -0.55 -4.04 2.93
C ASP A 56 -0.59 -5.22 3.92
N PRO A 57 0.53 -5.53 4.61
CA PRO A 57 0.57 -6.62 5.58
C PRO A 57 -0.23 -6.27 6.86
N ASP A 58 -0.65 -5.01 7.03
CA ASP A 58 -1.40 -4.56 8.20
C ASP A 58 -2.91 -4.77 8.04
N ALA A 59 -3.39 -5.02 6.82
CA ALA A 59 -4.78 -5.32 6.55
C ALA A 59 -5.23 -6.60 7.31
N PRO A 60 -6.40 -6.60 7.97
CA PRO A 60 -6.88 -7.77 8.67
C PRO A 60 -7.27 -8.87 7.68
N THR A 61 -6.74 -10.07 7.87
CA THR A 61 -7.10 -11.28 7.11
C THR A 61 -8.42 -11.92 7.53
N VAL A 62 -9.01 -11.44 8.64
CA VAL A 62 -10.35 -11.81 9.13
C VAL A 62 -11.30 -10.68 8.73
N PRO A 63 -12.22 -10.89 7.78
CA PRO A 63 -13.08 -9.83 7.23
C PRO A 63 -13.89 -9.06 8.28
N ASP A 64 -14.35 -9.73 9.33
CA ASP A 64 -15.18 -9.13 10.39
C ASP A 64 -14.45 -8.06 11.22
N MET A 65 -13.13 -7.92 11.07
CA MET A 65 -12.32 -6.90 11.73
C MET A 65 -12.12 -5.63 10.88
N VAL A 66 -12.47 -5.66 9.59
CA VAL A 66 -12.23 -4.54 8.67
C VAL A 66 -13.05 -3.31 9.08
N GLY A 67 -12.39 -2.17 9.20
CA GLY A 67 -13.05 -0.86 9.37
C GLY A 67 -13.70 -0.62 10.75
N ARG A 68 -13.48 -1.52 11.71
CA ARG A 68 -13.97 -1.38 13.09
C ARG A 68 -13.03 -0.51 13.93
N ASP A 69 -13.61 0.42 14.67
CA ASP A 69 -12.89 1.32 15.59
C ASP A 69 -12.69 0.71 16.99
N ASP A 70 -13.46 -0.32 17.32
CA ASP A 70 -13.41 -1.05 18.59
C ASP A 70 -12.54 -2.32 18.56
N VAL A 71 -11.85 -2.57 17.45
CA VAL A 71 -11.00 -3.77 17.25
C VAL A 71 -9.54 -3.37 17.05
N ARG A 72 -8.65 -4.03 17.79
CA ARG A 72 -7.21 -4.06 17.50
C ARG A 72 -6.86 -5.38 16.83
N ILE A 73 -6.31 -5.30 15.62
CA ILE A 73 -5.83 -6.46 14.85
C ILE A 73 -4.71 -7.16 15.65
N PRO A 74 -4.86 -8.47 15.99
CA PRO A 74 -3.82 -9.21 16.70
C PRO A 74 -2.49 -9.23 15.95
N VAL A 75 -1.38 -9.20 16.69
CA VAL A 75 -0.04 -9.27 16.09
C VAL A 75 0.18 -10.64 15.45
N GLU A 76 -0.34 -11.69 16.09
CA GLU A 76 -0.22 -13.10 15.70
C GLU A 76 -1.15 -13.50 14.56
N GLN A 77 -2.06 -12.61 14.13
CA GLN A 77 -2.94 -12.88 13.00
C GLN A 77 -2.09 -13.14 11.74
N PRO A 78 -2.39 -14.21 10.96
CA PRO A 78 -1.70 -14.47 9.71
C PRO A 78 -1.76 -13.26 8.78
N ARG A 79 -0.62 -12.88 8.20
CA ARG A 79 -0.48 -11.79 7.22
C ARG A 79 -0.31 -12.37 5.82
N CYS A 80 -0.60 -11.55 4.80
CA CYS A 80 -0.36 -11.87 3.40
C CYS A 80 1.11 -11.66 2.99
#